data_AF-A0AAW5QPZ9-F1
#
_entry.id   AF-A0AAW5QPZ9-F1
#
_cell.length_a   1.000
_cell.length_b   1.000
_cell.length_c   1.000
_cell.angle_alpha   90.00
_cell.angle_beta   90.00
_cell.angle_gamma   90.00
#
_symmetry.space_group_name_H-M   'P 1'
#
loop_
_entity.id
_entity.type
_entity.pdbx_description
1 polymer ?
#
loop_
_entity_poly.entity_id
_entity_poly.type
_entity_poly.pdbx_seq_one_letter_code
_entity_poly.pdbx_strand_id
1 'polypeptide(L)' 'SAPQRLLSLDFLEAGKRWGAEVYRDGDGADYRGDARFRVVHEERTVSAGDVLSLWLAPGGGFAIRLLPLE' A
#
# COMPACT_ATOMS: atom_id res chain seq x y z
N SER A 1 -2.88 -9.56 16.12
CA SER A 1 -3.00 -9.00 14.75
C SER A 1 -1.91 -7.97 14.57
N ALA A 2 -1.19 -7.96 13.44
CA ALA A 2 -0.23 -6.88 13.19
C ALA A 2 -0.99 -5.53 13.00
N PRO A 3 -0.38 -4.40 13.36
CA PRO A 3 -1.08 -3.13 13.37
C PRO A 3 -1.32 -2.63 11.94
N GLN A 4 -2.49 -2.06 11.68
CA GLN A 4 -2.72 -1.31 10.44
C GLN A 4 -1.97 0.03 10.51
N ARG A 5 -1.41 0.44 9.38
CA ARG A 5 -0.87 1.78 9.16
C ARG A 5 -1.80 2.53 8.22
N LEU A 6 -2.12 3.76 8.62
CA LEU A 6 -2.91 4.66 7.81
C LEU A 6 -1.97 5.63 7.11
N LEU A 7 -2.08 5.70 5.79
CA LEU A 7 -1.35 6.63 4.95
C LEU A 7 -2.35 7.60 4.33
N SER A 8 -2.31 8.87 4.75
CA SER A 8 -3.04 9.94 4.07
C SER A 8 -2.35 10.24 2.73
N LEU A 9 -3.17 10.41 1.69
CA LEU A 9 -2.76 10.83 0.36
C LEU A 9 -3.02 12.31 0.09
N ASP A 10 -3.15 13.14 1.13
CA ASP A 10 -3.37 14.60 1.01
C ASP A 10 -2.22 15.34 0.30
N PHE A 11 -1.07 14.70 0.14
CA PHE A 11 0.05 15.23 -0.64
C PHE A 11 -0.16 15.16 -2.15
N LEU A 12 -1.18 14.44 -2.63
CA LEU A 12 -1.53 14.39 -4.05
C LEU A 12 -2.15 15.73 -4.49
N GLU A 13 -2.00 16.02 -5.78
CA GLU A 13 -2.60 17.22 -6.36
C GLU A 13 -4.14 17.13 -6.33
N ALA A 14 -4.78 18.16 -5.76
CA ALA A 14 -6.23 18.23 -5.62
C ALA A 14 -6.93 18.22 -6.99
N GLY A 15 -8.05 17.49 -7.07
CA GLY A 15 -8.85 17.37 -8.30
C GLY A 15 -8.29 16.37 -9.33
N LYS A 16 -7.10 15.77 -9.10
CA LYS A 16 -6.55 14.72 -9.96
C LYS A 16 -6.85 13.32 -9.43
N ARG A 17 -6.96 12.37 -10.37
CA ARG A 17 -7.08 10.93 -10.10
C ARG A 17 -5.74 10.26 -10.41
N TRP A 18 -5.40 9.25 -9.62
CA TRP A 18 -4.12 8.56 -9.71
C TRP A 18 -4.35 7.05 -9.72
N GLY A 19 -3.63 6.33 -10.57
CA GLY A 19 -3.45 4.89 -10.47
C GLY A 19 -2.38 4.60 -9.41
N ALA A 20 -2.75 3.85 -8.38
CA ALA A 20 -1.87 3.40 -7.33
C ALA A 20 -1.60 1.89 -7.50
N GLU A 21 -0.38 1.53 -7.87
CA GLU A 21 0.13 0.16 -7.82
C GLU A 21 0.74 -0.06 -6.43
N VAL A 22 0.12 -0.90 -5.61
CA VAL A 22 0.48 -1.14 -4.21
C VAL A 22 1.11 -2.52 -4.09
N TYR A 23 2.36 -2.55 -3.65
CA TYR A 23 3.09 -3.77 -3.26
C TYR A 23 3.20 -3.77 -1.74
N ARG A 24 2.65 -4.77 -1.06
CA ARG A 24 2.66 -4.84 0.40
C ARG A 24 2.83 -6.25 0.90
N ASP A 25 3.16 -6.38 2.17
CA ASP A 25 3.09 -7.67 2.86
C ASP A 25 1.70 -8.32 2.70
N GLY A 26 1.69 -9.60 2.35
CA GLY A 26 0.51 -10.44 2.34
C GLY A 26 0.20 -11.03 3.71
N ASP A 27 -1.00 -11.56 3.89
CA ASP A 27 -1.44 -12.08 5.18
C ASP A 27 -0.49 -13.15 5.74
N GLY A 28 -0.04 -12.92 6.97
CA GLY A 28 0.91 -13.80 7.64
C GLY A 28 2.30 -13.82 7.01
N ALA A 29 2.67 -12.79 6.25
CA ALA A 29 4.06 -12.56 5.89
C ALA A 29 4.92 -12.38 7.15
N ASP A 30 6.16 -12.86 7.05
CA ASP A 30 7.20 -12.77 8.07
C ASP A 30 8.54 -12.83 7.34
N TYR A 31 9.57 -12.17 7.87
CA TYR A 31 10.88 -12.11 7.24
C TYR A 31 11.61 -13.47 7.15
N ARG A 32 11.13 -14.50 7.86
CA ARG A 32 11.77 -15.83 7.94
C ARG A 32 11.10 -16.85 7.01
N GLY A 33 11.90 -17.80 6.51
CA GLY A 33 11.42 -18.97 5.78
C GLY A 33 10.58 -18.59 4.56
N ASP A 34 9.65 -19.46 4.17
CA ASP A 34 8.86 -19.28 2.95
C ASP A 34 7.83 -18.14 3.05
N ALA A 35 7.50 -17.70 4.26
CA ALA A 35 6.58 -16.58 4.50
C ALA A 35 7.13 -15.24 3.98
N ARG A 36 8.46 -15.12 3.76
CA ARG A 36 9.12 -13.90 3.27
C ARG A 36 8.71 -13.47 1.87
N PHE A 37 8.10 -14.37 1.10
CA PHE A 37 7.64 -14.11 -0.27
C PHE A 37 6.15 -13.86 -0.38
N ARG A 38 5.43 -13.81 0.75
CA ARG A 38 4.00 -13.47 0.74
C ARG A 38 3.85 -11.98 0.50
N VAL A 39 3.75 -11.62 -0.76
CA VAL A 39 3.54 -10.24 -1.22
C VAL A 39 2.21 -10.17 -1.93
N VAL A 40 1.49 -9.07 -1.69
CA VAL A 40 0.26 -8.74 -2.39
C VAL A 40 0.54 -7.57 -3.32
N HIS A 41 0.05 -7.68 -4.56
CA HIS A 41 0.05 -6.62 -5.55
C HIS A 41 -1.40 -6.23 -5.85
N GLU A 42 -1.72 -4.96 -5.68
CA GLU A 42 -3.07 -4.41 -5.87
C GLU A 42 -3.00 -3.11 -6.68
N GLU A 43 -3.97 -2.92 -7.57
CA GLU A 43 -4.16 -1.64 -8.27
C GLU A 43 -5.41 -0.95 -7.73
N ARG A 44 -5.29 0.35 -7.46
CA ARG A 44 -6.40 1.18 -6.95
C ARG A 44 -6.42 2.52 -7.67
N THR A 45 -7.60 3.07 -7.91
CA THR A 45 -7.71 4.49 -8.26
C THR A 45 -7.90 5.32 -7.00
N VAL A 46 -7.08 6.34 -6.81
CA VAL A 46 -7.06 7.21 -5.62
C VAL A 46 -7.00 8.69 -6.01
N SER A 47 -7.16 9.55 -5.02
CA SER A 47 -7.18 11.01 -5.10
C SER A 47 -6.69 11.65 -3.80
N ALA A 48 -6.43 12.96 -3.82
CA ALA A 48 -6.15 13.71 -2.59
C ALA A 48 -7.35 13.59 -1.61
N GLY A 49 -7.08 13.39 -0.32
CA GLY A 49 -8.12 13.11 0.69
C GLY A 49 -8.32 11.62 1.00
N ASP A 50 -7.88 10.71 0.12
CA ASP A 50 -7.96 9.29 0.39
C ASP A 50 -6.98 8.85 1.49
N VAL A 51 -7.37 7.82 2.24
CA VAL A 51 -6.50 7.17 3.24
C VAL A 51 -6.37 5.70 2.92
N LEU A 52 -5.14 5.24 2.70
CA LEU A 52 -4.85 3.82 2.53
C LEU A 52 -4.61 3.18 3.89
N SER A 53 -5.35 2.11 4.18
CA SER A 53 -5.07 1.24 5.33
C SER A 53 -4.24 0.05 4.87
N LEU A 54 -3.03 -0.08 5.42
CA LEU A 54 -2.05 -1.07 5.05
C LEU A 54 -1.72 -1.92 6.26
N TRP A 55 -1.89 -3.23 6.13
CA TRP A 55 -1.36 -4.19 7.09
C TRP A 55 0.13 -4.39 6.83
N LEU A 56 0.94 -4.45 7.89
CA LEU A 56 2.38 -4.71 7.79
C LEU A 56 2.77 -5.90 8.65
N ALA A 57 3.59 -6.77 8.08
CA ALA A 57 4.24 -7.84 8.82
C ALA A 57 5.32 -7.27 9.76
N PRO A 58 5.72 -8.02 10.80
CA PRO A 58 6.89 -7.67 11.61
C PRO A 58 8.15 -7.53 10.75
N GLY A 59 8.71 -6.31 10.71
CA GLY A 59 9.90 -6.00 9.89
C GLY A 59 9.65 -5.95 8.38
N GLY A 60 8.40 -6.01 7.95
CA GLY A 60 8.00 -5.90 6.55
C GLY A 60 7.74 -4.44 6.13
N GLY A 61 6.98 -4.27 5.05
CA GLY A 61 6.76 -2.95 4.46
C GLY A 61 5.79 -2.95 3.29
N PHE A 62 5.79 -1.81 2.61
CA PHE A 62 5.06 -1.61 1.37
C PHE A 62 5.81 -0.64 0.44
N ALA A 63 5.48 -0.67 -0.84
CA ALA A 63 5.85 0.30 -1.85
C ALA A 63 4.61 0.66 -2.67
N ILE A 64 4.49 1.93 -3.06
CA ILE A 64 3.37 2.41 -3.89
C ILE A 64 3.94 3.20 -5.06
N ARG A 65 3.56 2.83 -6.28
CA ARG A 65 3.77 3.66 -7.47
C ARG A 65 2.48 4.41 -7.78
N LEU A 66 2.60 5.73 -7.90
CA LEU A 66 1.47 6.63 -8.20
C LEU A 66 1.68 7.23 -9.59
N LEU A 67 0.72 7.00 -10.48
CA LEU A 67 0.70 7.56 -11.83
C LEU A 67 -0.56 8.41 -12.01
N PRO A 68 -0.46 9.66 -12.50
CA PRO A 68 -1.63 10.43 -12.87
C PRO A 68 -2.45 9.66 -13.92
N LEU A 69 -3.77 9.65 -13.76
CA LEU A 69 -4.68 9.20 -14.80
C LEU A 69 -5.09 10.43 -15.63
N GLU A 70 -5.18 10.24 -16.95
CA GLU A 70 -5.70 11.25 -17.89
C GLU A 70 -7.22 11.42 -17.76
#